data_AF-A0A0Q3UZQ7-F1
#
_entry.id   AF-A0A0Q3UZQ7-F1
#
_cell.length_a   1.000
_cell.length_b   1.000
_cell.length_c   1.000
_cell.angle_alpha   90.00
_cell.angle_beta   90.00
_cell.angle_gamma   90.00
#
_symmetry.space_group_name_H-M   'P 1'
#
loop_
_entity.id
_entity.type
_entity.pdbx_description
1 polymer ?
#
loop_
_entity_poly.entity_id
_entity_poly.type
_entity_poly.pdbx_seq_one_letter_code
_entity_poly.pdbx_strand_id
1 'polypeptide(L)'
;MESRSLPMAAATSMSVAIAIVFLIYTAAPLGDAASVEHTFIVNQTKMTRLCKATQVTVVNGQLPGPTIEITEGDTVTVHVINRSPYNMTIHWHGVKQFRNCWADGVPMLTQCPILPNKNFTYQFNVVGQEGTLWWHAHVPGLRATVHGAFIIRPRHGAESYPFPQPHKEIPVIIGDWWEKDLAEMARNMTKSIFLSYASASTINGLVGDLFNCS
;
A
#
# COMPACT_ATOMS: atom_id res chain seq x y z
N MET A 1 52.44 92.17 15.70
CA MET A 1 51.39 91.27 15.15
C MET A 1 52.07 89.96 14.87
N GLU A 2 51.99 89.01 15.79
CA GLU A 2 52.62 87.70 15.63
C GLU A 2 51.63 86.68 16.20
N SER A 3 51.02 85.89 15.32
CA SER A 3 49.97 84.94 15.65
C SER A 3 50.59 83.62 16.10
N ARG A 4 50.11 83.11 17.23
CA ARG A 4 50.42 81.77 17.73
C ARG A 4 49.54 80.73 17.03
N SER A 5 50.14 79.64 16.58
CA SER A 5 49.45 78.42 16.14
C SER A 5 49.42 77.37 17.26
N LEU A 6 48.29 76.66 17.38
CA LEU A 6 48.05 75.53 18.29
C LEU A 6 48.29 74.19 17.54
N PRO A 7 48.68 73.10 18.22
CA PRO A 7 48.90 71.80 17.57
C PRO A 7 47.62 70.95 17.47
N MET A 8 47.56 70.12 16.41
CA MET A 8 46.51 69.12 16.15
C MET A 8 46.52 67.99 17.18
N ALA A 9 45.33 67.59 17.65
CA ALA A 9 45.11 66.33 18.37
C ALA A 9 44.91 65.17 17.38
N ALA A 10 45.61 64.06 17.59
CA ALA A 10 45.42 62.81 16.84
C ALA A 10 44.28 61.98 17.47
N ALA A 11 43.33 61.56 16.65
CA ALA A 11 42.27 60.63 17.04
C ALA A 11 42.67 59.19 16.65
N THR A 12 42.85 58.31 17.63
CA THR A 12 43.05 56.87 17.43
C THR A 12 41.70 56.17 17.32
N SER A 13 41.46 55.45 16.22
CA SER A 13 40.28 54.60 16.03
C SER A 13 40.47 53.24 16.71
N MET A 14 39.49 52.82 17.50
CA MET A 14 39.42 51.48 18.09
C MET A 14 38.35 50.69 17.33
N SER A 15 38.75 49.68 16.57
CA SER A 15 37.86 48.79 15.84
C SER A 15 37.39 47.66 16.77
N VAL A 16 36.08 47.61 17.05
CA VAL A 16 35.44 46.50 17.77
C VAL A 16 34.95 45.48 16.74
N ALA A 17 35.53 44.27 16.74
CA ALA A 17 35.07 43.16 15.92
C ALA A 17 33.95 42.40 16.65
N ILE A 18 32.74 42.39 16.09
CA ILE A 18 31.60 41.62 16.60
C ILE A 18 31.65 40.23 15.96
N ALA A 19 31.87 39.19 16.75
CA ALA A 19 31.78 37.80 16.30
C ALA A 19 30.31 37.34 16.32
N ILE A 20 29.74 37.08 15.14
CA ILE A 20 28.40 36.51 14.99
C ILE A 20 28.54 34.98 15.02
N VAL A 21 28.06 34.35 16.08
CA VAL A 21 27.96 32.89 16.19
C VAL A 21 26.65 32.46 15.52
N PHE A 22 26.74 31.82 14.35
CA PHE A 22 25.60 31.19 13.70
C PHE A 22 25.33 29.82 14.36
N LEU A 23 24.25 29.73 15.14
CA LEU A 23 23.71 28.45 15.60
C LEU A 23 23.04 27.75 14.41
N ILE A 24 23.68 26.73 13.85
CA ILE A 24 23.06 25.87 12.83
C ILE A 24 22.17 24.86 13.58
N TYR A 25 20.88 25.14 13.65
CA TYR A 25 19.88 24.14 14.03
C TYR A 25 19.77 23.12 12.88
N THR A 26 20.33 21.93 13.05
CA THR A 26 20.04 20.80 12.16
C THR A 26 18.63 20.33 12.48
N ALA A 27 17.66 20.74 11.66
CA ALA A 27 16.35 20.10 11.63
C ALA A 27 16.57 18.63 11.24
N ALA A 28 16.26 17.69 12.13
CA ALA A 28 16.12 16.29 11.75
C ALA A 28 15.04 16.24 10.64
N PRO A 29 15.22 15.43 9.58
CA PRO A 29 14.21 15.29 8.56
C PRO A 29 12.97 14.70 9.22
N LEU A 30 11.93 15.53 9.39
CA LEU A 30 10.58 15.03 9.56
C LEU A 30 10.30 14.19 8.31
N GLY A 31 10.01 12.90 8.50
CA GLY A 31 9.61 12.02 7.40
C GLY A 31 8.45 12.68 6.66
N ASP A 32 8.73 13.18 5.46
CA ASP A 32 7.77 13.91 4.66
C ASP A 32 6.79 12.92 4.03
N ALA A 33 5.51 13.27 3.99
CA ALA A 33 4.49 12.40 3.41
C ALA A 33 4.81 12.13 1.93
N ALA A 34 5.12 10.89 1.58
CA ALA A 34 5.50 10.53 0.23
C ALA A 34 4.27 10.24 -0.64
N SER A 35 4.42 10.45 -1.95
CA SER A 35 3.51 9.86 -2.94
C SER A 35 4.06 8.51 -3.36
N VAL A 36 3.38 7.42 -2.98
CA VAL A 36 3.76 6.06 -3.32
C VAL A 36 2.83 5.52 -4.39
N GLU A 37 3.40 5.03 -5.50
CA GLU A 37 2.65 4.60 -6.68
C GLU A 37 2.85 3.11 -6.96
N HIS A 38 1.75 2.41 -7.26
CA HIS A 38 1.74 1.01 -7.65
C HIS A 38 0.93 0.78 -8.92
N THR A 39 1.31 -0.24 -9.69
CA THR A 39 0.53 -0.70 -10.84
C THR A 39 0.08 -2.14 -10.62
N PHE A 40 -1.24 -2.35 -10.70
CA PHE A 40 -1.89 -3.64 -10.58
C PHE A 40 -2.42 -4.07 -11.95
N ILE A 41 -1.73 -5.02 -12.57
CA ILE A 41 -2.20 -5.67 -13.79
C ILE A 41 -3.00 -6.91 -13.37
N VAL A 42 -4.32 -6.84 -13.48
CA VAL A 42 -5.20 -7.96 -13.17
C VAL A 42 -5.31 -8.84 -14.40
N ASN A 43 -4.83 -10.08 -14.34
CA ASN A 43 -4.86 -11.01 -15.47
C ASN A 43 -5.14 -12.44 -14.99
N GLN A 44 -5.36 -13.34 -15.96
CA GLN A 44 -5.46 -14.76 -15.66
C GLN A 44 -4.10 -15.44 -15.88
N THR A 45 -3.67 -16.23 -14.91
CA THR A 45 -2.44 -17.04 -14.95
C THR A 45 -2.78 -18.50 -14.61
N LYS A 46 -2.12 -19.46 -15.27
CA LYS A 46 -2.24 -20.87 -14.88
C LYS A 46 -1.37 -21.14 -13.66
N MET A 47 -1.97 -21.66 -12.60
CA MET A 47 -1.26 -22.05 -11.39
C MET A 47 -1.57 -23.52 -11.07
N THR A 48 -0.53 -24.27 -10.71
CA THR A 48 -0.65 -25.69 -10.36
C THR A 48 -0.56 -25.85 -8.84
N ARG A 49 -1.57 -26.47 -8.26
CA ARG A 49 -1.64 -26.93 -6.86
C ARG A 49 -2.41 -28.24 -6.84
N LEU A 50 -2.17 -29.11 -5.86
CA LEU A 50 -2.90 -30.37 -5.73
C LEU A 50 -2.83 -31.22 -7.03
N CYS A 51 -1.71 -31.13 -7.73
CA CYS A 51 -1.42 -31.76 -9.03
C CYS A 51 -2.31 -31.28 -10.20
N LYS A 52 -3.11 -30.21 -10.03
CA LYS A 52 -4.05 -29.72 -11.04
C LYS A 52 -3.74 -28.28 -11.44
N ALA A 53 -3.56 -28.06 -12.74
CA ALA A 53 -3.45 -26.73 -13.31
C ALA A 53 -4.83 -26.06 -13.35
N THR A 54 -4.95 -24.91 -12.70
CA THR A 54 -6.18 -24.10 -12.66
C THR A 54 -5.90 -22.73 -13.25
N GLN A 55 -6.86 -22.19 -14.02
CA GLN A 55 -6.77 -20.81 -14.50
C GLN A 55 -7.22 -19.86 -13.39
N VAL A 56 -6.33 -18.99 -12.93
CA VAL A 56 -6.54 -18.16 -11.74
C VAL A 56 -6.44 -16.68 -12.11
N THR A 57 -7.41 -15.87 -11.68
CA THR A 57 -7.32 -14.41 -11.79
C THR A 57 -6.49 -13.85 -10.64
N VAL A 58 -5.42 -13.12 -10.97
CA VAL A 58 -4.40 -12.64 -10.03
C VAL A 58 -3.94 -11.23 -10.38
N VAL A 59 -3.24 -10.59 -9.45
CA VAL A 59 -2.55 -9.31 -9.70
C VAL A 59 -1.08 -9.58 -9.99
N ASN A 60 -0.56 -9.03 -11.09
CA ASN A 60 0.84 -9.11 -11.48
C ASN A 60 1.39 -10.55 -11.52
N GLY A 61 0.54 -11.54 -11.84
CA GLY A 61 0.91 -12.96 -11.87
C GLY A 61 1.16 -13.61 -10.50
N GLN A 62 0.82 -12.95 -9.39
CA GLN A 62 1.14 -13.39 -8.03
C GLN A 62 -0.11 -13.82 -7.24
N LEU A 63 0.04 -14.87 -6.43
CA LEU A 63 -0.95 -15.31 -5.45
C LEU A 63 -0.22 -15.69 -4.14
N PRO A 64 -0.43 -14.97 -3.03
CA PRO A 64 -1.13 -13.69 -2.91
C PRO A 64 -0.54 -12.61 -3.83
N GLY A 65 -1.32 -11.58 -4.12
CA GLY A 65 -0.84 -10.42 -4.87
C GLY A 65 0.23 -9.63 -4.11
N PRO A 66 0.82 -8.61 -4.76
CA PRO A 66 1.89 -7.82 -4.17
C PRO A 66 1.46 -7.16 -2.86
N THR A 67 2.37 -7.18 -1.88
CA THR A 67 2.20 -6.40 -0.65
C THR A 67 2.39 -4.93 -0.97
N ILE A 68 1.46 -4.09 -0.52
CA ILE A 68 1.65 -2.64 -0.47
C ILE A 68 2.23 -2.33 0.91
N GLU A 69 3.44 -1.78 0.94
CA GLU A 69 4.11 -1.37 2.17
C GLU A 69 4.43 0.11 2.06
N ILE A 70 3.87 0.90 2.97
CA ILE A 70 3.89 2.36 2.96
C ILE A 70 4.08 2.87 4.39
N THR A 71 4.27 4.18 4.55
CA THR A 71 4.41 4.85 5.84
C THR A 71 3.13 5.64 6.17
N GLU A 72 2.80 5.75 7.45
CA GLU A 72 1.70 6.60 7.90
C GLU A 72 1.90 8.03 7.38
N GLY A 73 0.82 8.60 6.84
CA GLY A 73 0.83 9.91 6.18
C GLY A 73 1.04 9.87 4.67
N ASP A 74 1.50 8.77 4.09
CA ASP A 74 1.71 8.66 2.64
C ASP A 74 0.40 8.83 1.86
N THR A 75 0.53 9.38 0.66
CA THR A 75 -0.50 9.32 -0.38
C THR A 75 -0.22 8.15 -1.30
N VAL A 76 -1.16 7.22 -1.38
CA VAL A 76 -1.06 5.99 -2.15
C VAL A 76 -1.83 6.17 -3.44
N THR A 77 -1.20 5.89 -4.57
CA THR A 77 -1.83 5.81 -5.89
C THR A 77 -1.69 4.41 -6.45
N VAL A 78 -2.79 3.76 -6.83
CA VAL A 78 -2.78 2.44 -7.46
C VAL A 78 -3.50 2.45 -8.78
N HIS A 79 -2.74 2.21 -9.85
CA HIS A 79 -3.26 2.06 -11.21
C HIS A 79 -3.69 0.62 -11.44
N VAL A 80 -5.01 0.38 -11.44
CA VAL A 80 -5.57 -0.94 -11.72
C VAL A 80 -5.89 -1.06 -13.20
N ILE A 81 -5.21 -1.96 -13.89
CA ILE A 81 -5.41 -2.28 -15.31
C ILE A 81 -6.06 -3.65 -15.39
N ASN A 82 -7.33 -3.69 -15.79
CA ASN A 82 -8.07 -4.94 -15.87
C ASN A 82 -7.85 -5.62 -17.22
N ARG A 83 -6.98 -6.63 -17.26
CA ARG A 83 -6.78 -7.54 -18.40
C ARG A 83 -7.45 -8.90 -18.18
N SER A 84 -8.30 -9.03 -17.16
CA SER A 84 -9.09 -10.23 -16.91
C SER A 84 -10.40 -10.18 -17.72
N PRO A 85 -11.08 -11.33 -17.92
CA PRO A 85 -12.37 -11.36 -18.62
C PRO A 85 -13.54 -10.90 -17.72
N TYR A 86 -13.29 -10.54 -16.46
CA TYR A 86 -14.32 -10.21 -15.49
C TYR A 86 -14.33 -8.72 -15.16
N ASN A 87 -15.51 -8.19 -14.81
CA ASN A 87 -15.62 -6.88 -14.18
C ASN A 87 -14.83 -6.87 -12.86
N MET A 88 -14.11 -5.77 -12.58
CA MET A 88 -13.19 -5.70 -11.46
C MET A 88 -13.39 -4.43 -10.62
N THR A 89 -13.25 -4.56 -9.31
CA THR A 89 -13.00 -3.44 -8.38
C THR A 89 -12.05 -3.93 -7.29
N ILE A 90 -11.20 -3.06 -6.75
CA ILE A 90 -10.30 -3.36 -5.64
C ILE A 90 -10.72 -2.52 -4.45
N HIS A 91 -10.89 -3.16 -3.29
CA HIS A 91 -11.17 -2.51 -2.02
C HIS A 91 -9.94 -2.58 -1.11
N TRP A 92 -9.71 -1.47 -0.41
CA TRP A 92 -8.59 -1.25 0.50
C TRP A 92 -9.07 -1.48 1.94
N HIS A 93 -9.19 -2.75 2.31
CA HIS A 93 -9.86 -3.15 3.54
C HIS A 93 -9.24 -2.52 4.79
N GLY A 94 -10.03 -1.70 5.48
CA GLY A 94 -9.63 -1.00 6.70
C GLY A 94 -8.98 0.37 6.46
N VAL A 95 -8.73 0.78 5.21
CA VAL A 95 -8.39 2.17 4.91
C VAL A 95 -9.64 3.02 5.12
N LYS A 96 -9.53 4.10 5.89
CA LYS A 96 -10.68 4.90 6.35
C LYS A 96 -11.37 5.69 5.24
N GLN A 97 -10.69 5.93 4.11
CA GLN A 97 -11.21 6.67 2.95
C GLN A 97 -11.87 8.01 3.31
N PHE A 98 -11.28 8.75 4.25
CA PHE A 98 -11.86 10.00 4.73
C PHE A 98 -12.10 10.99 3.59
N ARG A 99 -13.38 11.33 3.38
CA ARG A 99 -13.85 12.23 2.31
C ARG A 99 -13.44 11.76 0.90
N ASN A 100 -13.22 10.46 0.70
CA ASN A 100 -12.66 9.90 -0.53
C ASN A 100 -13.35 8.58 -0.92
N CYS A 101 -14.68 8.50 -0.70
CA CYS A 101 -15.43 7.25 -0.87
C CYS A 101 -15.36 6.67 -2.29
N TRP A 102 -15.18 7.49 -3.32
CA TRP A 102 -15.04 7.04 -4.71
C TRP A 102 -13.82 6.13 -4.96
N ALA A 103 -12.80 6.16 -4.09
CA ALA A 103 -11.66 5.25 -4.15
C ALA A 103 -11.81 4.02 -3.24
N ASP A 104 -12.98 3.81 -2.62
CA ASP A 104 -13.19 2.71 -1.68
C ASP A 104 -13.30 1.34 -2.36
N GLY A 105 -13.86 1.26 -3.58
CA GLY A 105 -13.85 0.02 -4.35
C GLY A 105 -15.07 -0.89 -4.25
N VAL A 106 -16.12 -0.49 -3.54
CA VAL A 106 -17.36 -1.28 -3.43
C VAL A 106 -18.19 -1.11 -4.71
N PRO A 107 -18.39 -2.19 -5.50
CA PRO A 107 -19.06 -2.10 -6.79
C PRO A 107 -20.52 -1.69 -6.62
N MET A 108 -21.00 -0.84 -7.52
CA MET A 108 -22.37 -0.32 -7.58
C MET A 108 -22.79 0.54 -6.37
N LEU A 109 -21.87 0.81 -5.44
CA LEU A 109 -22.07 1.68 -4.28
C LEU A 109 -21.17 2.91 -4.40
N THR A 110 -19.86 2.71 -4.43
CA THR A 110 -18.90 3.82 -4.53
C THR A 110 -18.34 4.00 -5.94
N GLN A 111 -18.40 2.96 -6.78
CA GLN A 111 -18.01 3.06 -8.18
C GLN A 111 -18.71 2.04 -9.08
N CYS A 112 -18.76 2.33 -10.39
CA CYS A 112 -18.98 1.31 -11.40
C CYS A 112 -17.76 0.38 -11.52
N PRO A 113 -17.95 -0.89 -11.93
CA PRO A 113 -16.83 -1.81 -12.13
C PRO A 113 -15.89 -1.36 -13.25
N ILE A 114 -14.60 -1.64 -13.08
CA ILE A 114 -13.57 -1.55 -14.11
C ILE A 114 -13.83 -2.68 -15.11
N LEU A 115 -14.34 -2.34 -16.29
CA LEU A 115 -14.65 -3.33 -17.33
C LEU A 115 -13.35 -4.00 -17.86
N PRO A 116 -13.46 -5.18 -18.51
CA PRO A 116 -12.33 -5.77 -19.22
C PRO A 116 -11.68 -4.78 -20.20
N ASN A 117 -10.35 -4.76 -20.22
CA ASN A 117 -9.51 -3.86 -21.00
C ASN A 117 -9.66 -2.37 -20.66
N LYS A 118 -10.22 -2.05 -19.48
CA LYS A 118 -10.26 -0.70 -18.93
C LYS A 118 -9.34 -0.59 -17.71
N ASN A 119 -9.12 0.64 -17.27
CA ASN A 119 -8.31 0.95 -16.12
C ASN A 119 -9.06 1.91 -15.18
N PHE A 120 -8.57 1.99 -13.95
CA PHE A 120 -9.01 2.98 -12.97
C PHE A 120 -7.85 3.24 -12.00
N THR A 121 -7.74 4.48 -11.56
CA THR A 121 -6.72 4.91 -10.61
C THR A 121 -7.38 5.16 -9.26
N TYR A 122 -6.96 4.40 -8.25
CA TYR A 122 -7.28 4.66 -6.86
C TYR A 122 -6.24 5.62 -6.30
N GLN A 123 -6.67 6.66 -5.59
CA GLN A 123 -5.78 7.55 -4.86
C GLN A 123 -6.40 7.87 -3.51
N PHE A 124 -5.62 7.72 -2.44
CA PHE A 124 -6.06 7.99 -1.05
C PHE A 124 -4.83 8.24 -0.16
N ASN A 125 -5.03 8.83 1.01
CA ASN A 125 -3.97 8.92 2.03
C ASN A 125 -4.25 7.97 3.19
N VAL A 126 -3.22 7.67 3.97
CA VAL A 126 -3.29 6.79 5.16
C VAL A 126 -3.00 7.53 6.45
N VAL A 127 -3.39 8.80 6.52
CA VAL A 127 -3.17 9.64 7.71
C VAL A 127 -3.93 9.07 8.92
N GLY A 128 -3.22 8.94 10.05
CA GLY A 128 -3.74 8.41 11.30
C GLY A 128 -4.06 6.92 11.25
N GLN A 129 -3.33 6.15 10.45
CA GLN A 129 -3.43 4.69 10.37
C GLN A 129 -2.05 4.05 10.40
N GLU A 130 -1.88 3.02 11.22
CA GLU A 130 -0.67 2.21 11.31
C GLU A 130 -1.06 0.74 11.50
N GLY A 131 -0.21 -0.18 11.06
CA GLY A 131 -0.38 -1.61 11.27
C GLY A 131 -0.66 -2.41 9.99
N THR A 132 -1.29 -3.57 10.17
CA THR A 132 -1.57 -4.52 9.08
C THR A 132 -3.02 -4.43 8.65
N LEU A 133 -3.22 -4.07 7.39
CA LEU A 133 -4.45 -4.13 6.63
C LEU A 133 -4.27 -5.10 5.45
N TRP A 134 -5.23 -5.10 4.53
CA TRP A 134 -5.13 -5.87 3.30
C TRP A 134 -5.97 -5.23 2.20
N TRP A 135 -5.71 -5.60 0.97
CA TRP A 135 -6.53 -5.23 -0.17
C TRP A 135 -7.09 -6.49 -0.83
N HIS A 136 -8.26 -6.38 -1.44
CA HIS A 136 -8.85 -7.49 -2.16
C HIS A 136 -9.79 -7.02 -3.27
N ALA A 137 -10.02 -7.87 -4.26
CA ALA A 137 -11.12 -7.66 -5.19
C ALA A 137 -12.43 -7.59 -4.39
N HIS A 138 -13.23 -6.57 -4.64
CA HIS A 138 -14.58 -6.49 -4.06
C HIS A 138 -15.62 -7.05 -5.03
N VAL A 139 -15.26 -8.16 -5.69
CA VAL A 139 -16.06 -8.89 -6.67
C VAL A 139 -16.36 -10.28 -6.11
N PRO A 140 -17.61 -10.76 -6.19
CA PRO A 140 -17.98 -12.09 -5.70
C PRO A 140 -17.04 -13.19 -6.20
N GLY A 141 -16.56 -14.03 -5.29
CA GLY A 141 -15.63 -15.13 -5.56
C GLY A 141 -14.18 -14.70 -5.80
N LEU A 142 -13.93 -13.62 -6.56
CA LEU A 142 -12.57 -13.26 -7.00
C LEU A 142 -11.63 -12.81 -5.87
N ARG A 143 -12.15 -12.38 -4.72
CA ARG A 143 -11.31 -12.08 -3.54
C ARG A 143 -10.47 -13.27 -3.07
N ALA A 144 -10.88 -14.49 -3.39
CA ALA A 144 -10.13 -15.70 -3.02
C ALA A 144 -8.74 -15.76 -3.68
N THR A 145 -8.52 -15.06 -4.79
CA THR A 145 -7.22 -15.07 -5.51
C THR A 145 -6.70 -13.69 -5.87
N VAL A 146 -7.56 -12.67 -5.84
CA VAL A 146 -7.19 -11.26 -6.03
C VAL A 146 -7.20 -10.59 -4.66
N HIS A 147 -6.10 -10.72 -3.92
CA HIS A 147 -5.90 -10.11 -2.61
C HIS A 147 -4.41 -10.00 -2.29
N GLY A 148 -4.04 -9.15 -1.34
CA GLY A 148 -2.67 -9.02 -0.84
C GLY A 148 -2.61 -8.19 0.43
N ALA A 149 -1.45 -8.20 1.09
CA ALA A 149 -1.24 -7.44 2.32
C ALA A 149 -1.12 -5.93 2.03
N PHE A 150 -1.53 -5.12 3.01
CA PHE A 150 -1.41 -3.67 2.99
C PHE A 150 -0.85 -3.24 4.35
N ILE A 151 0.41 -2.82 4.41
CA ILE A 151 1.14 -2.57 5.65
C ILE A 151 1.44 -1.08 5.73
N ILE A 152 1.05 -0.46 6.85
CA ILE A 152 1.33 0.93 7.13
C ILE A 152 2.33 1.01 8.28
N ARG A 153 3.56 1.42 7.96
CA ARG A 153 4.67 1.61 8.90
C ARG A 153 4.48 2.89 9.70
N PRO A 154 5.02 2.97 10.93
CA PRO A 154 4.95 4.20 11.72
C PRO A 154 5.68 5.37 11.04
N ARG A 155 5.14 6.58 11.15
CA ARG A 155 5.67 7.80 10.50
C ARG A 155 7.14 8.06 10.81
N HIS A 156 7.53 7.86 12.07
CA HIS A 156 8.89 8.16 12.54
C HIS A 156 9.76 6.90 12.64
N GLY A 157 9.46 5.89 11.80
CA GLY A 157 10.24 4.66 11.69
C GLY A 157 9.96 3.65 12.79
N ALA A 158 10.71 2.55 12.77
CA ALA A 158 10.46 1.38 13.64
C ALA A 158 10.60 1.67 15.14
N GLU A 159 11.37 2.69 15.54
CA GLU A 159 11.49 3.13 16.94
C GLU A 159 10.18 3.67 17.51
N SER A 160 9.20 4.00 16.63
CA SER A 160 7.88 4.50 17.04
C SER A 160 6.89 3.39 17.38
N TYR A 161 7.25 2.12 17.19
CA TYR A 161 6.41 1.04 17.66
C TYR A 161 6.25 1.13 19.20
N PRO A 162 5.06 0.84 19.75
CA PRO A 162 4.83 0.83 21.20
C PRO A 162 5.45 -0.42 21.87
N PHE A 163 6.34 -1.12 21.18
CA PHE A 163 7.02 -2.34 21.57
C PHE A 163 8.43 -2.37 20.93
N PRO A 164 9.36 -3.18 21.46
CA PRO A 164 10.71 -3.29 20.89
C PRO A 164 10.68 -3.66 19.41
N GLN A 165 11.52 -3.01 18.60
CA GLN A 165 11.59 -3.25 17.17
C GLN A 165 11.78 -4.75 16.88
N PRO A 166 10.88 -5.35 16.07
CA PRO A 166 11.00 -6.76 15.71
C PRO A 166 12.22 -6.98 14.81
N HIS A 167 12.87 -8.14 14.96
CA HIS A 167 14.00 -8.51 14.11
C HIS A 167 13.57 -8.74 12.65
N LYS A 168 12.38 -9.30 12.45
CA LYS A 168 11.75 -9.52 11.15
C LYS A 168 10.24 -9.43 11.27
N GLU A 169 9.63 -9.04 10.16
CA GLU A 169 8.19 -9.01 9.98
C GLU A 169 7.85 -9.70 8.68
N ILE A 170 6.89 -10.62 8.74
CA ILE A 170 6.52 -11.47 7.62
C ILE A 170 5.00 -11.51 7.54
N PRO A 171 4.39 -11.08 6.41
CA PRO A 171 2.96 -11.25 6.21
C PRO A 171 2.58 -12.73 6.17
N VAL A 172 1.55 -13.09 6.94
CA VAL A 172 0.94 -14.43 6.93
C VAL A 172 -0.50 -14.27 6.49
N ILE A 173 -0.76 -14.60 5.23
CA ILE A 173 -2.09 -14.53 4.61
C ILE A 173 -2.70 -15.92 4.63
N ILE A 174 -3.80 -16.06 5.35
CA ILE A 174 -4.61 -17.28 5.38
C ILE A 174 -5.68 -17.16 4.31
N GLY A 175 -5.77 -18.15 3.43
CA GLY A 175 -6.75 -18.18 2.36
C GLY A 175 -7.15 -19.59 1.98
N ASP A 176 -7.93 -19.72 0.91
CA ASP A 176 -8.40 -21.01 0.41
C ASP A 176 -8.05 -21.17 -1.07
N TRP A 177 -7.66 -22.39 -1.45
CA TRP A 177 -7.45 -22.80 -2.82
C TRP A 177 -8.70 -23.46 -3.41
N TRP A 178 -9.07 -23.03 -4.61
CA TRP A 178 -10.25 -23.51 -5.33
C TRP A 178 -9.85 -23.98 -6.72
N GLU A 179 -10.10 -25.25 -7.05
CA GLU A 179 -9.83 -25.80 -8.38
C GLU A 179 -11.01 -25.58 -9.35
N LYS A 180 -11.55 -24.34 -9.38
CA LYS A 180 -12.75 -23.94 -10.12
C LYS A 180 -12.62 -22.52 -10.68
N ASP A 181 -13.44 -22.16 -11.67
CA ASP A 181 -13.67 -20.76 -12.03
C ASP A 181 -14.47 -20.08 -10.89
N LEU A 182 -13.81 -19.19 -10.16
CA LEU A 182 -14.39 -18.48 -9.00
C LEU A 182 -15.54 -17.55 -9.38
N ALA A 183 -15.50 -16.93 -10.57
CA ALA A 183 -16.57 -16.07 -11.02
C ALA A 183 -17.80 -16.88 -11.42
N GLU A 184 -17.59 -18.05 -12.04
CA GLU A 184 -18.68 -19.00 -12.31
C GLU A 184 -19.26 -19.58 -11.03
N MET A 185 -18.41 -20.01 -10.09
CA MET A 185 -18.84 -20.48 -8.78
C MET A 185 -19.72 -19.45 -8.08
N ALA A 186 -19.31 -18.18 -8.06
CA ALA A 186 -20.10 -17.11 -7.46
C ALA A 186 -21.46 -16.91 -8.17
N ARG A 187 -21.52 -17.02 -9.50
CA ARG A 187 -22.79 -16.98 -10.26
C ARG A 187 -23.69 -18.18 -9.99
N ASN A 188 -23.14 -19.34 -9.65
CA ASN A 188 -23.93 -20.52 -9.32
C ASN A 188 -24.51 -20.43 -7.89
N MET A 189 -23.77 -19.83 -6.95
CA MET A 189 -24.27 -19.58 -5.59
C MET A 189 -25.49 -18.65 -5.58
N THR A 190 -25.58 -17.66 -6.47
CA THR A 190 -26.76 -16.80 -6.58
C THR A 190 -27.99 -17.52 -7.15
N LYS A 191 -27.81 -18.72 -7.74
CA LYS A 191 -28.88 -19.59 -8.22
C LYS A 191 -29.24 -20.70 -7.22
N SER A 192 -28.89 -20.52 -5.94
CA SER A 192 -29.11 -21.48 -4.85
C SER A 192 -28.40 -22.83 -5.02
N ILE A 193 -27.30 -22.88 -5.79
CA ILE A 193 -26.45 -24.06 -5.92
C ILE A 193 -25.28 -23.91 -4.94
N PHE A 194 -25.43 -24.45 -3.73
CA PHE A 194 -24.46 -24.28 -2.62
C PHE A 194 -23.40 -25.39 -2.51
N LEU A 195 -23.34 -26.32 -3.47
CA LEU A 195 -22.45 -27.49 -3.43
C LEU A 195 -21.01 -27.15 -3.88
N SER A 196 -20.36 -26.20 -3.21
CA SER A 196 -18.96 -25.87 -3.49
C SER A 196 -18.18 -25.61 -2.21
N TYR A 197 -17.13 -26.41 -2.01
CA TYR A 197 -16.15 -26.26 -0.94
C TYR A 197 -14.77 -25.98 -1.55
N ALA A 198 -13.92 -25.30 -0.79
CA ALA A 198 -12.52 -25.14 -1.13
C ALA A 198 -11.82 -26.51 -1.18
N SER A 199 -10.82 -26.65 -2.05
CA SER A 199 -10.05 -27.89 -2.17
C SER A 199 -9.01 -28.01 -1.04
N ALA A 200 -8.45 -26.88 -0.58
CA ALA A 200 -7.50 -26.82 0.53
C ALA A 200 -7.46 -25.41 1.13
N SER A 201 -7.11 -25.30 2.41
CA SER A 201 -6.66 -24.02 2.97
C SER A 201 -5.20 -23.76 2.59
N THR A 202 -4.81 -22.50 2.63
CA THR A 202 -3.47 -22.05 2.23
C THR A 202 -2.88 -21.07 3.23
N ILE A 203 -1.56 -21.12 3.36
CA ILE A 203 -0.76 -20.07 4.00
C ILE A 203 0.10 -19.45 2.90
N ASN A 204 -0.03 -18.15 2.69
CA ASN A 204 0.67 -17.40 1.65
C ASN A 204 0.51 -18.06 0.26
N GLY A 205 -0.69 -18.56 -0.06
CA GLY A 205 -1.01 -19.17 -1.37
C GLY A 205 -0.46 -20.57 -1.60
N LEU A 206 0.12 -21.20 -0.57
CA LEU A 206 0.64 -22.56 -0.58
C LEU A 206 -0.26 -23.48 0.26
N VAL A 207 -0.51 -24.69 -0.23
CA VAL A 207 -1.40 -25.68 0.42
C VAL A 207 -0.70 -26.48 1.53
N GLY A 208 0.64 -26.47 1.57
CA GLY A 208 1.45 -27.09 2.61
C GLY A 208 1.55 -28.62 2.53
N ASP A 209 2.33 -29.20 3.44
CA ASP A 209 2.82 -30.58 3.40
C ASP A 209 1.76 -31.68 3.54
N LEU A 210 0.50 -31.32 3.84
CA LEU A 210 -0.59 -32.28 4.01
C LEU A 210 -1.20 -32.77 2.69
N PHE A 211 -0.79 -32.21 1.56
CA PHE A 211 -1.33 -32.52 0.24
C PHE A 211 -0.26 -32.97 -0.74
N ASN A 212 -0.62 -33.86 -1.67
CA ASN A 212 0.26 -34.20 -2.79
C ASN A 212 0.42 -32.99 -3.73
N CYS A 213 1.62 -32.82 -4.31
CA CYS A 213 1.95 -31.73 -5.23
C CYS A 213 1.66 -30.33 -4.66
N SER A 214 2.07 -30.14 -3.40
CA SER A 214 1.93 -28.90 -2.61
C SER A 214 3.08 -27.93 -2.81
#